data_AF-A0A917PFM3-F1
#
_entry.id   AF-A0A917PFM3-F1
#
_cell.length_a   1.000
_cell.length_b   1.000
_cell.length_c   1.000
_cell.angle_alpha   90.00
_cell.angle_beta   90.00
_cell.angle_gamma   90.00
#
_symmetry.space_group_name_H-M   'P 1'
#
loop_
_entity.id
_entity.type
_entity.pdbx_description
1 polymer ?
#
loop_
_entity_poly.entity_id
_entity_poly.type
_entity_poly.pdbx_seq_one_letter_code
_entity_poly.pdbx_strand_id
1 'polypeptide(L)'
;MTGDDLATLLHEANRDAWESLTSALGMADGQPSPRVGRLVQHLSVTKRGYWEALASALGTPAVPGELNLDGVCDWEEALARTLSPAQLAVHVRYSERDLDAAALLRLNARHTVWHAGQIAALSRAPRLA
;
A
#
# COMPACT_ATOMS: atom_id res chain seq x y z
N MET A 1 12.67 -13.39 5.87
CA MET A 1 12.18 -12.13 5.32
C MET A 1 12.43 -11.05 6.36
N THR A 2 13.22 -10.04 6.01
CA THR A 2 13.65 -8.94 6.87
C THR A 2 12.77 -7.70 6.67
N GLY A 3 13.01 -6.65 7.46
CA GLY A 3 12.39 -5.34 7.23
C GLY A 3 12.76 -4.76 5.86
N ASP A 4 14.01 -4.93 5.43
CA ASP A 4 14.49 -4.49 4.12
C ASP A 4 13.83 -5.26 2.96
N ASP A 5 13.63 -6.58 3.10
CA ASP A 5 12.92 -7.37 2.09
C ASP A 5 11.48 -6.86 1.92
N LEU A 6 10.81 -6.53 3.03
CA LEU A 6 9.44 -6.01 3.01
C LEU A 6 9.36 -4.59 2.48
N ALA A 7 10.32 -3.74 2.83
CA ALA A 7 10.41 -2.39 2.28
C ALA A 7 10.65 -2.42 0.77
N THR A 8 11.47 -3.37 0.29
CA THR A 8 11.67 -3.60 -1.16
C THR A 8 10.37 -4.03 -1.82
N LEU A 9 9.63 -4.97 -1.23
CA LEU A 9 8.34 -5.41 -1.78
C LEU A 9 7.29 -4.28 -1.81
N LEU A 10 7.25 -3.43 -0.77
CA LEU A 10 6.38 -2.26 -0.74
C LEU A 10 6.80 -1.24 -1.81
N HIS A 11 8.10 -0.99 -1.95
CA HIS A 11 8.64 -0.12 -2.97
C HIS A 11 8.28 -0.60 -4.38
N GLU A 12 8.44 -1.89 -4.67
CA GLU A 12 8.04 -2.49 -5.95
C GLU A 12 6.54 -2.26 -6.22
N ALA A 13 5.70 -2.55 -5.24
CA ALA A 13 4.25 -2.35 -5.35
C ALA A 13 3.84 -0.87 -5.55
N ASN A 14 4.56 0.05 -4.91
CA ASN A 14 4.25 1.48 -4.93
C ASN A 14 4.83 2.19 -6.16
N ARG A 15 6.05 1.84 -6.59
CA ARG A 15 6.91 2.70 -7.41
C ARG A 15 7.67 2.04 -8.54
N ASP A 16 7.64 0.72 -8.68
CA ASP A 16 8.32 0.08 -9.81
C ASP A 16 7.88 0.68 -11.16
N ALA A 17 8.77 0.69 -12.14
CA ALA A 17 8.44 1.19 -13.48
C ALA A 17 7.30 0.36 -14.13
N TRP A 18 7.17 -0.90 -13.72
CA TRP A 18 6.21 -1.87 -14.24
C TRP A 18 5.26 -2.37 -13.14
N GLU A 19 3.96 -2.49 -13.45
CA GLU A 19 2.96 -3.12 -12.56
C GLU A 19 2.85 -2.54 -11.14
N SER A 20 3.16 -1.24 -10.96
CA SER A 20 3.05 -0.53 -9.69
C SER A 20 1.93 0.50 -9.67
N LEU A 21 1.63 1.02 -8.47
CA LEU A 21 0.72 2.15 -8.28
C LEU A 21 1.15 3.38 -9.10
N THR A 22 2.41 3.79 -8.99
CA THR A 22 2.94 4.95 -9.73
C THR A 22 2.82 4.74 -11.24
N SER A 23 3.19 3.55 -11.74
CA SER A 23 3.08 3.22 -13.17
C SER A 23 1.62 3.31 -13.65
N ALA A 24 0.68 2.75 -12.88
CA ALA A 24 -0.75 2.79 -13.22
C ALA A 24 -1.33 4.22 -13.19
N LEU A 25 -0.92 5.05 -12.24
CA LEU A 25 -1.33 6.45 -12.16
C LEU A 25 -0.77 7.29 -13.32
N GLY A 26 0.48 7.05 -13.73
CA GLY A 26 1.06 7.70 -14.90
C GLY A 26 0.29 7.40 -16.20
N MET A 27 -0.32 6.21 -16.31
CA MET A 27 -1.22 5.90 -17.44
C MET A 27 -2.54 6.68 -17.40
N ALA A 28 -2.95 7.16 -16.22
CA ALA A 28 -4.20 7.89 -16.02
C ALA A 28 -4.11 9.39 -16.34
N ASP A 29 -2.94 9.88 -16.79
CA ASP A 29 -2.66 11.30 -17.01
C ASP A 29 -3.71 11.98 -17.91
N GLY A 30 -4.27 13.08 -17.42
CA GLY A 30 -5.41 13.80 -18.00
C GLY A 30 -6.51 14.09 -16.97
N GLN A 31 -7.78 13.97 -17.36
CA GLN A 31 -8.90 13.95 -16.41
C GLN A 31 -9.18 12.49 -15.98
N PRO A 32 -8.66 12.01 -14.84
CA PRO A 32 -8.89 10.64 -14.40
C PRO A 32 -10.37 10.43 -14.15
N SER A 33 -10.88 9.25 -14.53
CA SER A 33 -12.29 8.93 -14.27
C SER A 33 -12.58 9.02 -12.76
N PRO A 34 -13.80 9.38 -12.34
CA PRO A 34 -14.19 9.37 -10.93
C PRO A 34 -13.94 8.01 -10.24
N ARG A 35 -13.90 6.92 -11.01
CA ARG A 35 -13.57 5.57 -10.52
C ARG A 35 -12.10 5.46 -10.10
N VAL A 36 -11.17 6.05 -10.84
CA VAL A 36 -9.75 6.10 -10.46
C VAL A 36 -9.57 6.88 -9.17
N GLY A 37 -10.22 8.04 -9.03
CA GLY A 37 -10.21 8.82 -7.79
C GLY A 37 -10.69 8.01 -6.58
N ARG A 38 -11.77 7.23 -6.72
CA ARG A 38 -12.26 6.33 -5.65
C ARG A 38 -11.27 5.22 -5.31
N LEU A 39 -10.59 4.65 -6.29
CA LEU A 39 -9.56 3.62 -6.05
C LEU A 39 -8.35 4.19 -5.30
N VAL A 40 -7.91 5.39 -5.67
CA VAL A 40 -6.83 6.11 -4.96
C VAL A 40 -7.22 6.41 -3.51
N GLN A 41 -8.44 6.92 -3.29
CA GLN A 41 -8.95 7.15 -1.95
C GLN A 41 -9.04 5.85 -1.14
N HIS A 42 -9.56 4.79 -1.75
CA HIS A 42 -9.64 3.47 -1.11
C HIS A 42 -8.25 2.96 -0.68
N LEU A 43 -7.26 3.03 -1.57
CA LEU A 43 -5.88 2.63 -1.25
C LEU A 43 -5.31 3.44 -0.09
N SER A 44 -5.50 4.76 -0.08
CA SER A 44 -5.04 5.62 1.03
C SER A 44 -5.64 5.19 2.37
N VAL A 45 -6.96 4.97 2.40
CA VAL A 45 -7.67 4.52 3.63
C VAL A 45 -7.20 3.13 4.04
N THR A 46 -7.10 2.18 3.11
CA THR A 46 -6.75 0.79 3.45
C THR A 46 -5.29 0.65 3.89
N LYS A 47 -4.35 1.37 3.27
CA LYS A 47 -2.95 1.41 3.73
C LYS A 47 -2.85 1.94 5.16
N ARG A 48 -3.57 3.02 5.47
CA ARG A 48 -3.67 3.55 6.84
C ARG A 48 -4.24 2.52 7.81
N GLY A 49 -5.32 1.84 7.43
CA GLY A 49 -5.91 0.78 8.25
C GLY A 49 -4.97 -0.41 8.52
N TYR A 50 -4.15 -0.81 7.54
CA TYR A 50 -3.11 -1.83 7.78
C TYR A 50 -2.09 -1.37 8.81
N TRP A 51 -1.61 -0.13 8.67
CA TRP A 51 -0.60 0.42 9.57
C TRP A 51 -1.12 0.81 10.95
N GLU A 52 -2.40 1.14 11.09
CA GLU A 52 -3.05 1.28 12.39
C GLU A 52 -3.06 -0.06 13.14
N ALA A 53 -3.40 -1.17 12.48
CA ALA A 53 -3.36 -2.50 13.08
C ALA A 53 -1.92 -2.91 13.46
N LEU A 54 -0.93 -2.62 12.60
CA LEU A 54 0.48 -2.85 12.89
C LEU A 54 0.96 -1.97 14.06
N ALA A 55 0.64 -0.69 14.07
CA ALA A 55 1.02 0.23 15.15
C ALA A 55 0.47 -0.23 16.50
N SER A 56 -0.79 -0.67 16.53
CA SER A 56 -1.40 -1.21 17.75
C SER A 56 -0.71 -2.47 18.25
N ALA A 57 -0.22 -3.35 17.37
CA ALA A 57 0.41 -4.61 17.75
C ALA A 57 1.92 -4.47 18.06
N LEU A 58 2.61 -3.57 17.35
CA LEU A 58 4.06 -3.42 17.39
C LEU A 58 4.53 -2.26 18.28
N GLY A 59 3.63 -1.37 18.69
CA GLY A 59 3.96 -0.14 19.39
C GLY A 59 4.72 0.88 18.51
N THR A 60 4.60 0.77 17.18
CA THR A 60 5.21 1.72 16.24
C THR A 60 4.35 2.98 16.10
N PRO A 61 4.90 4.09 15.58
CA PRO A 61 4.12 5.28 15.26
C PRO A 61 2.98 4.97 14.27
N ALA A 62 1.86 5.67 14.41
CA ALA A 62 0.78 5.66 13.43
C ALA A 62 1.13 6.50 12.19
N VAL A 63 0.44 6.27 11.08
CA VAL A 63 0.60 7.05 9.85
C VAL A 63 0.21 8.51 10.11
N PRO A 64 1.07 9.51 9.81
CA PRO A 64 0.69 10.92 9.96
C PRO A 64 -0.53 11.29 9.12
N GLY A 65 -1.46 12.04 9.71
CA GLY A 65 -2.80 12.29 9.16
C GLY A 65 -2.79 13.19 7.92
N GLU A 66 -1.79 14.05 7.81
CA GLU A 66 -1.59 15.03 6.74
C GLU A 66 -1.01 14.45 5.44
N LEU A 67 -0.50 13.21 5.47
CA LEU A 67 0.11 12.60 4.29
C LEU A 67 -0.93 12.29 3.21
N ASN A 68 -0.62 12.66 1.97
CA ASN A 68 -1.33 12.13 0.81
C ASN A 68 -0.88 10.67 0.54
N LEU A 69 -1.48 10.00 -0.46
CA LEU A 69 -1.15 8.60 -0.75
C LEU A 69 0.35 8.37 -1.02
N ASP A 70 1.00 9.27 -1.76
CA ASP A 70 2.44 9.15 -2.04
C ASP A 70 3.28 9.29 -0.76
N GLY A 71 2.96 10.26 0.10
CA GLY A 71 3.61 10.38 1.41
C GLY A 71 3.37 9.17 2.32
N VAL A 72 2.20 8.52 2.24
CA VAL A 72 1.94 7.24 2.94
C VAL A 72 2.84 6.13 2.40
N CYS A 73 3.05 6.05 1.08
CA CYS A 73 3.95 5.09 0.44
C CYS A 73 5.41 5.29 0.89
N ASP A 74 5.90 6.53 0.94
CA ASP A 74 7.23 6.84 1.48
C ASP A 74 7.38 6.41 2.94
N TRP A 75 6.40 6.82 3.74
CA TRP A 75 6.42 6.57 5.18
C TRP A 75 6.41 5.08 5.49
N GLU A 76 5.62 4.27 4.78
CA GLU A 76 5.56 2.84 5.03
C GLU A 76 6.84 2.10 4.62
N GLU A 77 7.46 2.50 3.51
CA GLU A 77 8.75 1.95 3.08
C GLU A 77 9.83 2.26 4.12
N ALA A 78 9.85 3.49 4.63
CA ALA A 78 10.77 3.90 5.67
C ALA A 78 10.54 3.15 6.99
N LEU A 79 9.28 3.02 7.43
CA LEU A 79 8.96 2.33 8.68
C LEU A 79 9.24 0.83 8.58
N ALA A 80 8.93 0.18 7.46
CA ALA A 80 9.18 -1.24 7.25
C ALA A 80 10.68 -1.60 7.41
N ARG A 81 11.59 -0.75 6.92
CA ARG A 81 13.04 -0.92 7.09
C ARG A 81 13.48 -0.97 8.55
N THR A 82 12.75 -0.31 9.45
CA THR A 82 13.11 -0.25 10.88
C THR A 82 12.63 -1.46 11.68
N LEU A 83 11.79 -2.32 11.09
CA LEU A 83 11.20 -3.45 11.82
C LEU A 83 12.21 -4.56 12.04
N SER A 84 12.38 -4.95 13.31
CA SER A 84 13.20 -6.10 13.68
C SER A 84 12.54 -7.42 13.31
N PRO A 85 13.30 -8.53 13.16
CA PRO A 85 12.73 -9.85 12.94
C PRO A 85 11.71 -10.27 14.00
N ALA A 86 11.91 -9.87 15.27
CA ALA A 86 10.99 -10.16 16.35
C ALA A 86 9.65 -9.43 16.16
N GLN A 87 9.68 -8.15 15.76
CA GLN A 87 8.46 -7.39 15.43
C GLN A 87 7.73 -7.99 14.23
N LEU A 88 8.45 -8.44 13.21
CA LEU A 88 7.86 -9.05 12.02
C LEU A 88 7.13 -10.37 12.30
N ALA A 89 7.50 -11.07 13.36
CA ALA A 89 6.86 -12.31 13.82
C ALA A 89 5.68 -12.07 14.80
N VAL A 90 5.41 -10.83 15.20
CA VAL A 90 4.27 -10.51 16.08
C VAL A 90 2.97 -10.80 15.35
N HIS A 91 2.05 -11.47 16.04
CA HIS A 91 0.70 -11.74 15.58
C HIS A 91 -0.17 -10.48 15.60
N VAL A 92 -0.89 -10.25 14.51
CA VAL A 92 -1.76 -9.11 14.28
C VAL A 92 -3.14 -9.62 13.86
N ARG A 93 -4.16 -9.25 14.63
CA ARG A 93 -5.55 -9.49 14.27
C ARG A 93 -6.00 -8.42 13.27
N TYR A 94 -6.34 -8.83 12.06
CA TYR A 94 -6.84 -7.93 11.02
C TYR A 94 -7.98 -8.58 10.21
N SER A 95 -9.14 -7.92 10.15
CA SER A 95 -10.33 -8.39 9.41
C SER A 95 -10.68 -9.85 9.69
N GLU A 96 -10.85 -10.19 10.97
CA GLU A 96 -11.12 -11.55 11.45
C GLU A 96 -10.08 -12.62 11.09
N ARG A 97 -8.87 -12.22 10.70
CA ARG A 97 -7.74 -13.12 10.44
C ARG A 97 -6.60 -12.84 11.42
N ASP A 98 -5.88 -13.88 11.79
CA ASP A 98 -4.63 -13.80 12.53
C ASP A 98 -3.47 -14.00 11.54
N LEU A 99 -2.57 -13.02 11.49
CA LEU A 99 -1.45 -12.92 10.55
C LEU A 99 -0.24 -12.42 11.32
N ASP A 100 0.97 -12.88 10.99
CA ASP A 100 2.16 -12.17 11.45
C ASP A 100 2.28 -10.80 10.75
N ALA A 101 2.96 -9.84 11.38
CA ALA A 101 3.14 -8.50 10.84
C ALA A 101 3.75 -8.53 9.42
N ALA A 102 4.68 -9.45 9.17
CA ALA A 102 5.24 -9.72 7.85
C ALA A 102 4.19 -10.13 6.80
N ALA A 103 3.20 -10.94 7.16
CA ALA A 103 2.10 -11.36 6.29
C ALA A 103 1.14 -10.22 6.00
N LEU A 104 0.89 -9.35 6.99
CA LEU A 104 0.06 -8.17 6.80
C LEU A 104 0.71 -7.16 5.87
N LEU A 105 2.03 -6.94 5.98
CA LEU A 105 2.79 -6.10 5.04
C LEU A 105 2.82 -6.67 3.62
N ARG A 106 3.01 -7.99 3.47
CA ARG A 106 2.85 -8.67 2.16
C ARG A 106 1.44 -8.53 1.59
N LEU A 107 0.41 -8.58 2.44
CA LEU A 107 -0.97 -8.36 2.03
C LEU A 107 -1.17 -6.93 1.52
N ASN A 108 -0.62 -5.94 2.22
CA ASN A 108 -0.63 -4.54 1.78
C ASN A 108 0.00 -4.37 0.39
N ALA A 109 1.19 -4.92 0.16
CA ALA A 109 1.84 -4.87 -1.15
C ALA A 109 0.98 -5.52 -2.26
N ARG A 110 0.46 -6.73 -2.04
CA ARG A 110 -0.43 -7.40 -3.01
C ARG A 110 -1.72 -6.61 -3.27
N HIS A 111 -2.31 -6.03 -2.24
CA HIS A 111 -3.52 -5.22 -2.36
C HIS A 111 -3.27 -3.96 -3.20
N THR A 112 -2.10 -3.35 -3.02
CA THR A 112 -1.65 -2.20 -3.80
C THR A 112 -1.53 -2.55 -5.29
N VAL A 113 -0.82 -3.64 -5.63
CA VAL A 113 -0.66 -4.10 -7.02
C VAL A 113 -2.01 -4.49 -7.65
N TRP A 114 -2.89 -5.15 -6.90
CA TRP A 114 -4.23 -5.50 -7.37
C TRP A 114 -5.02 -4.26 -7.84
N HIS A 115 -5.03 -3.20 -7.03
CA HIS A 115 -5.70 -1.96 -7.40
C HIS A 115 -4.94 -1.14 -8.45
N ALA A 116 -3.61 -1.23 -8.50
CA ALA A 116 -2.83 -0.66 -9.60
C ALA A 116 -3.26 -1.27 -10.94
N GLY A 117 -3.48 -2.59 -11.00
CA GLY A 117 -4.03 -3.26 -12.19
C GLY A 117 -5.41 -2.74 -12.58
N GLN A 118 -6.30 -2.49 -11.60
CA GLN A 118 -7.61 -1.89 -11.87
C GLN A 118 -7.52 -0.45 -12.38
N ILE A 119 -6.62 0.36 -11.81
CA ILE A 119 -6.36 1.72 -12.28
C ILE A 119 -5.86 1.67 -13.72
N ALA A 120 -4.84 0.87 -14.02
CA ALA A 120 -4.29 0.72 -15.36
C ALA A 120 -5.34 0.28 -16.40
N ALA A 121 -6.22 -0.67 -16.02
CA ALA A 121 -7.31 -1.12 -16.89
C ALA A 121 -8.32 0.00 -17.18
N LEU A 122 -8.69 0.80 -16.17
CA LEU A 122 -9.59 1.95 -16.34
C LEU A 122 -8.95 3.07 -17.17
N SER A 123 -7.63 3.28 -17.04
CA SER A 123 -6.89 4.29 -17.80
C SER A 123 -6.81 3.97 -19.30
N ARG A 124 -6.86 2.68 -19.66
CA ARG A 124 -6.82 2.21 -21.06
C ARG A 124 -8.19 2.04 -21.70
N ALA A 125 -9.28 2.16 -20.93
CA ALA A 125 -10.63 1.96 -21.45
C ALA A 125 -11.04 3.12 -22.38
N PRO A 126 -11.69 2.85 -23.54
CA PRO A 126 -12.24 3.90 -24.38
C PRO A 126 -13.24 4.73 -23.59
N ARG A 127 -13.15 6.07 -23.68
CA ARG A 127 -14.17 6.95 -23.09
C ARG A 127 -15.46 6.73 -23.87
N LEU A 128 -16.48 6.16 -23.22
CA LEU A 128 -17.84 6.20 -23.77
C LEU A 128 -18.30 7.66 -23.70
N ALA A 129 -18.41 8.28 -24.88
CA ALA A 129 -18.92 9.63 -25.07
C ALA A 129 -20.43 9.70 -24.82
#